data_AF-A0A5J4QPW2-F1
#
_entry.id   AF-A0A5J4QPW2-F1
#
_cell.length_a   1.000
_cell.length_b   1.000
_cell.length_c   1.000
_cell.angle_alpha   90.00
_cell.angle_beta   90.00
_cell.angle_gamma   90.00
#
_symmetry.space_group_name_H-M   'P 1'
#
loop_
_entity.id
_entity.type
_entity.pdbx_description
1 polymer ?
#
loop_
_entity_poly.entity_id
_entity_poly.type
_entity_poly.pdbx_seq_one_letter_code
_entity_poly.pdbx_strand_id
1 'polypeptide(L)'
;MSSRSQENHDHFFKFTNQSKRSDIGVKYGRTYVQDSRFLICWIEAKRLPTPDVSHRDPREYVFVDKENYKGGGGIHRFKMSKHAPKLNYAIMIAYIQSNTYDYWLDKLNGYIKSLIEIDSSWNEKDLIKPLFSKENNRFISVHTRAAVVPDITIRHFWIHL
;
A
#
# COMPACT_ATOMS: atom_id res chain seq x y z
N MET A 1 -36.05 12.44 22.60
CA MET A 1 -35.25 11.46 23.36
C MET A 1 -33.97 11.16 22.58
N SER A 2 -32.84 11.59 23.16
CA SER A 2 -31.43 11.19 22.91
C SER A 2 -31.03 10.69 21.52
N SER A 3 -30.42 11.59 20.74
CA SER A 3 -29.40 11.25 19.74
C SER A 3 -28.16 10.73 20.46
N ARG A 4 -27.84 9.45 20.31
CA ARG A 4 -26.56 8.90 20.76
C ARG A 4 -25.51 9.05 19.66
N SER A 5 -24.98 10.25 19.50
CA SER A 5 -23.63 10.41 18.97
C SER A 5 -22.68 10.09 20.12
N GLN A 6 -22.15 8.87 20.14
CA GLN A 6 -21.05 8.52 21.03
C GLN A 6 -19.76 9.09 20.40
N GLU A 7 -19.52 10.39 20.60
CA GLU A 7 -18.20 10.97 20.36
C GLU A 7 -17.28 10.41 21.44
N ASN A 8 -16.53 9.37 21.07
CA ASN A 8 -15.57 8.73 21.95
C ASN A 8 -14.31 9.61 22.00
N HIS A 9 -14.19 10.44 23.04
CA HIS A 9 -13.12 11.43 23.21
C HIS A 9 -11.72 10.85 23.52
N ASP A 10 -11.51 9.53 23.40
CA ASP A 10 -10.33 8.83 23.93
C ASP A 10 -9.37 8.27 22.88
N HIS A 11 -9.57 8.55 21.58
CA HIS A 11 -8.72 8.03 20.52
C HIS A 11 -8.26 9.15 19.57
N PHE A 12 -6.96 9.44 19.58
CA PHE A 12 -6.36 10.40 18.66
C PHE A 12 -5.53 9.67 17.60
N PHE A 13 -5.79 9.97 16.33
CA PHE A 13 -5.00 9.51 15.20
C PHE A 13 -3.83 10.47 14.97
N LYS A 14 -2.59 10.01 15.17
CA LYS A 14 -1.41 10.81 14.82
C LYS A 14 -0.87 10.38 13.46
N PHE A 15 -1.05 11.25 12.47
CA PHE A 15 -0.36 11.16 11.19
C PHE A 15 1.06 11.70 11.39
N THR A 16 2.06 10.81 11.35
CA THR A 16 3.45 11.24 11.28
C THR A 16 3.94 11.10 9.85
N ASN A 17 4.18 12.21 9.16
CA ASN A 17 5.04 12.21 7.98
C ASN A 17 6.46 11.87 8.47
N GLN A 18 6.87 10.62 8.31
CA GLN A 18 8.19 10.19 8.77
C GLN A 18 9.17 10.28 7.62
N SER A 19 10.12 11.22 7.73
CA SER A 19 11.32 11.18 6.91
C SER A 19 11.98 9.80 7.06
N LYS A 20 11.96 9.03 5.96
CA LYS A 20 12.67 7.77 5.67
C LYS A 20 11.94 6.42 5.85
N ARG A 21 10.66 6.32 6.24
CA ARG A 21 9.99 4.99 6.35
C ARG A 21 8.57 4.88 5.79
N SER A 22 7.60 5.72 6.17
CA SER A 22 6.20 5.59 5.74
C SER A 22 5.59 6.93 5.32
N ASP A 23 4.76 6.95 4.28
CA ASP A 23 4.04 8.18 3.90
C ASP A 23 3.05 8.60 5.00
N ILE A 24 2.24 7.63 5.46
CA ILE A 24 1.35 7.80 6.61
C ILE A 24 1.38 6.51 7.45
N GLY A 25 1.53 6.65 8.76
CA GLY A 25 1.39 5.55 9.72
C GLY A 25 0.34 5.88 10.77
N VAL A 26 -0.51 4.91 11.10
CA VAL A 26 -1.57 5.06 12.10
C VAL A 26 -1.22 4.27 13.36
N LYS A 27 -1.27 4.92 14.53
CA LYS A 27 -0.91 4.32 15.82
C LYS A 27 -2.03 4.48 16.84
N TYR A 28 -2.29 3.44 17.65
CA TYR A 28 -3.21 3.51 18.78
C TYR A 28 -2.51 4.03 20.04
N GLY A 29 -3.17 4.88 20.83
CA GLY A 29 -2.64 5.39 22.11
C GLY A 29 -3.69 6.20 22.90
N ARG A 30 -3.68 6.07 24.23
CA ARG A 30 -4.60 6.76 25.16
C ARG A 30 -4.00 8.02 25.81
N THR A 31 -2.67 8.13 25.80
CA THR A 31 -1.87 9.27 26.31
C THR A 31 -0.54 9.29 25.55
N TYR A 32 0.10 10.45 25.40
CA TYR A 32 1.32 10.65 24.60
C TYR A 32 2.58 10.01 25.20
N VAL A 33 2.52 8.75 25.65
CA VAL A 33 3.65 8.00 26.18
C VAL A 33 4.28 7.22 25.02
N GLN A 34 5.52 7.57 24.67
CA GLN A 34 6.22 7.11 23.47
C GLN A 34 6.29 5.58 23.31
N ASP A 35 6.29 4.85 24.44
CA ASP A 35 6.46 3.39 24.54
C ASP A 35 5.17 2.56 24.38
N SER A 36 3.99 3.18 24.41
CA SER A 36 2.71 2.45 24.30
C SER A 36 2.12 2.42 22.88
N ARG A 37 2.88 2.88 21.87
CA ARG A 37 2.35 3.10 20.53
C ARG A 37 2.37 1.83 19.68
N PHE A 38 1.21 1.21 19.49
CA PHE A 38 1.04 0.10 18.56
C PHE A 38 0.70 0.62 17.16
N LEU A 39 1.54 0.33 16.16
CA LEU A 39 1.23 0.62 14.75
C LEU A 39 0.12 -0.32 14.30
N ILE A 40 -1.00 0.24 13.82
CA ILE A 40 -2.16 -0.55 13.37
C ILE A 40 -2.30 -0.58 11.85
N CYS A 41 -1.73 0.42 11.16
CA CYS A 41 -1.83 0.51 9.71
C CYS A 41 -0.63 1.27 9.15
N TRP A 42 -0.12 0.78 8.02
CA TRP A 42 0.86 1.44 7.19
C TRP A 42 0.21 1.85 5.88
N ILE A 43 0.33 3.12 5.53
CA ILE A 43 -0.24 3.68 4.31
C ILE A 43 0.91 4.19 3.45
N GLU A 44 0.89 3.78 2.19
CA GLU A 44 1.81 4.26 1.16
C GLU A 44 1.02 4.91 0.02
N ALA A 45 1.57 5.92 -0.64
CA ALA A 45 0.94 6.62 -1.73
C ALA A 45 1.87 6.77 -2.93
N LYS A 46 1.31 6.60 -4.13
CA LYS A 46 2.02 6.64 -5.41
C LYS A 46 1.20 7.40 -6.44
N ARG A 47 1.88 8.02 -7.41
CA ARG A 47 1.24 8.64 -8.58
C ARG A 47 1.28 7.67 -9.75
N LEU A 48 0.21 7.65 -10.54
CA LEU A 48 0.11 6.87 -11.77
C LEU A 48 -0.32 7.80 -12.94
N PRO A 49 0.48 7.94 -14.00
CA PRO A 49 1.82 7.39 -14.16
C PRO A 49 2.79 7.93 -13.11
N THR A 50 3.88 7.21 -12.88
CA THR A 50 5.03 7.74 -12.16
C THR A 50 5.46 9.04 -12.84
N PRO A 51 5.69 10.14 -12.10
CA PRO A 51 6.10 11.40 -12.69
C PRO A 51 7.37 11.21 -13.52
N ASP A 52 7.38 11.79 -14.72
CA ASP A 52 8.50 11.77 -15.66
C ASP A 52 9.59 12.74 -15.19
N VAL A 53 10.22 12.39 -14.07
CA VAL A 53 11.38 13.06 -13.50
C VAL A 53 12.51 12.04 -13.42
N SER A 54 13.72 12.45 -13.78
CA SER A 54 14.84 11.53 -13.96
C SER A 54 15.07 10.63 -12.73
N HIS A 55 15.31 9.35 -13.00
CA HIS A 55 15.64 8.28 -12.04
C HIS A 55 14.48 7.59 -11.31
N ARG A 56 13.23 7.71 -11.75
CA ARG A 56 12.12 6.92 -11.22
C ARG A 56 11.68 5.83 -12.20
N ASP A 57 11.54 4.61 -11.68
CA ASP A 57 11.02 3.50 -12.47
C ASP A 57 9.51 3.67 -12.67
N PRO A 58 8.97 3.62 -13.91
CA PRO A 58 7.52 3.66 -14.14
C PRO A 58 6.75 2.53 -13.44
N ARG A 59 7.43 1.46 -13.02
CA ARG A 59 6.85 0.30 -12.33
C ARG A 59 6.76 0.46 -10.82
N GLU A 60 7.22 1.59 -10.25
CA GLU A 60 7.43 1.77 -8.79
C GLU A 60 6.19 1.57 -7.90
N TYR A 61 4.98 1.55 -8.45
CA TYR A 61 3.80 1.12 -7.72
C TYR A 61 3.93 -0.34 -7.27
N VAL A 62 4.41 -1.21 -8.17
CA VAL A 62 4.63 -2.63 -7.93
C VAL A 62 6.07 -2.89 -7.45
N PHE A 63 7.04 -2.67 -8.33
CA PHE A 63 8.46 -3.00 -8.13
C PHE A 63 9.36 -1.91 -8.73
N VAL A 64 10.65 -1.98 -8.43
CA VAL A 64 11.66 -1.10 -9.07
C VAL A 64 12.80 -2.01 -9.51
N ASP A 65 13.17 -1.90 -10.77
CA ASP A 65 14.39 -2.50 -11.30
C ASP A 65 15.60 -1.77 -10.71
N LYS A 66 16.34 -2.52 -9.92
CA LYS A 66 17.46 -2.01 -9.13
C LYS A 66 18.73 -1.80 -9.95
N GLU A 67 18.81 -2.34 -11.15
CA GLU A 67 19.96 -2.13 -12.04
C GLU A 67 19.92 -0.72 -12.63
N ASN A 68 18.72 -0.25 -12.99
CA ASN A 68 18.54 1.01 -13.71
C ASN A 68 18.00 2.15 -12.83
N TYR A 69 17.35 1.84 -11.70
CA TYR A 69 16.64 2.85 -10.89
C TYR A 69 16.92 2.76 -9.39
N LYS A 70 16.81 3.90 -8.72
CA LYS A 70 16.91 4.02 -7.25
C LYS A 70 15.53 3.92 -6.61
N GLY A 71 15.49 3.70 -5.30
CA GLY A 71 14.23 3.60 -4.55
C GLY A 71 13.68 2.17 -4.49
N GLY A 72 12.40 1.98 -4.24
CA GLY A 72 11.79 0.65 -4.18
C GLY A 72 10.37 0.66 -4.70
N GLY A 73 9.85 -0.53 -5.04
CA GLY A 73 8.45 -0.70 -5.40
C GLY A 73 7.54 -0.71 -4.18
N GLY A 74 6.34 -0.16 -4.29
CA GLY A 74 5.40 -0.10 -3.18
C GLY A 74 4.95 -1.49 -2.72
N ILE A 75 4.30 -2.24 -3.60
CA ILE A 75 3.87 -3.63 -3.32
C ILE A 75 5.06 -4.49 -2.92
N HIS A 76 6.17 -4.41 -3.67
CA HIS A 76 7.37 -5.19 -3.41
C HIS A 76 7.93 -4.96 -1.98
N ARG A 77 7.90 -3.73 -1.46
CA ARG A 77 8.35 -3.48 -0.07
C ARG A 77 7.45 -4.11 0.98
N PHE A 78 6.15 -4.17 0.74
CA PHE A 78 5.24 -4.91 1.62
C PHE A 78 5.48 -6.41 1.50
N LYS A 79 5.57 -6.96 0.28
CA LYS A 79 5.85 -8.39 0.06
C LYS A 79 7.15 -8.86 0.70
N MET A 80 8.22 -8.05 0.63
CA MET A 80 9.51 -8.36 1.25
C MET A 80 9.58 -8.05 2.75
N SER A 81 8.45 -7.73 3.39
CA SER A 81 8.39 -7.34 4.80
C SER A 81 9.30 -6.16 5.17
N LYS A 82 9.73 -5.35 4.18
CA LYS A 82 10.51 -4.12 4.43
C LYS A 82 9.60 -3.03 5.00
N HIS A 83 8.33 -3.03 4.59
CA HIS A 83 7.26 -2.19 5.12
C HIS A 83 6.24 -3.06 5.87
N ALA A 84 5.75 -2.56 7.01
CA ALA A 84 4.76 -3.24 7.84
C ALA A 84 5.11 -4.71 8.20
N PRO A 85 6.33 -5.01 8.71
CA PRO A 85 6.79 -6.38 8.99
C PRO A 85 6.00 -7.12 10.09
N LYS A 86 5.16 -6.43 10.84
CA LYS A 86 4.36 -7.01 11.93
C LYS A 86 2.85 -6.85 11.72
N LEU A 87 2.44 -6.37 10.54
CA LEU A 87 1.04 -6.14 10.22
C LEU A 87 0.58 -7.08 9.11
N ASN A 88 -0.68 -7.49 9.23
CA ASN A 88 -1.38 -8.31 8.24
C ASN A 88 -2.12 -7.43 7.21
N TYR A 89 -2.15 -6.11 7.45
CA TYR A 89 -2.90 -5.15 6.64
C TYR A 89 -2.09 -3.88 6.37
N ALA A 90 -2.15 -3.40 5.14
CA ALA A 90 -1.67 -2.08 4.73
C ALA A 90 -2.63 -1.44 3.73
N ILE A 91 -2.42 -0.15 3.49
CA ILE A 91 -3.16 0.61 2.50
C ILE A 91 -2.17 1.17 1.47
N MET A 92 -2.55 1.10 0.20
CA MET A 92 -1.89 1.82 -0.87
C MET A 92 -2.86 2.77 -1.56
N ILE A 93 -2.46 4.02 -1.72
CA ILE A 93 -3.22 5.03 -2.45
C ILE A 93 -2.56 5.25 -3.81
N ALA A 94 -3.34 5.17 -4.88
CA ALA A 94 -2.90 5.60 -6.21
C ALA A 94 -3.57 6.92 -6.58
N TYR A 95 -2.77 7.95 -6.82
CA TYR A 95 -3.22 9.19 -7.43
C TYR A 95 -3.13 9.05 -8.95
N ILE A 96 -4.27 8.83 -9.60
CA ILE A 96 -4.39 8.63 -11.04
C ILE A 96 -4.42 10.00 -11.73
N GLN A 97 -3.36 10.34 -12.44
CA GLN A 97 -3.21 11.59 -13.21
C GLN A 97 -3.70 11.46 -14.65
N SER A 98 -3.75 10.25 -15.20
CA SER A 98 -4.21 9.99 -16.56
C SER A 98 -4.62 8.52 -16.74
N ASN A 99 -5.41 8.22 -17.78
CA ASN A 99 -6.00 6.91 -18.07
C ASN A 99 -7.03 6.43 -17.04
N THR A 100 -7.78 5.38 -17.37
CA THR A 100 -8.84 4.83 -16.50
C THR A 100 -8.29 3.92 -15.40
N TYR A 101 -9.11 3.58 -14.41
CA TYR A 101 -8.78 2.54 -13.45
C TYR A 101 -8.49 1.20 -14.15
N ASP A 102 -9.34 0.77 -15.09
CA ASP A 102 -9.12 -0.51 -15.79
C ASP A 102 -7.77 -0.56 -16.52
N TYR A 103 -7.38 0.54 -17.18
CA TYR A 103 -6.05 0.66 -17.79
C TYR A 103 -4.94 0.39 -16.77
N TRP A 104 -5.01 1.02 -15.59
CA TRP A 104 -3.99 0.84 -14.56
C TRP A 104 -4.03 -0.54 -13.92
N LEU A 105 -5.21 -1.13 -13.76
CA LEU A 105 -5.34 -2.50 -13.29
C LEU A 105 -4.62 -3.47 -14.21
N ASP A 106 -4.87 -3.38 -15.50
CA ASP A 106 -4.23 -4.22 -16.51
C ASP A 106 -2.72 -3.98 -16.55
N LYS A 107 -2.29 -2.70 -16.53
CA LYS A 107 -0.88 -2.32 -16.54
C LYS A 107 -0.11 -2.88 -15.35
N LEU A 108 -0.63 -2.68 -14.14
CA LEU A 108 0.00 -3.10 -12.90
C LEU A 108 -0.01 -4.63 -12.75
N ASN A 109 -1.11 -5.29 -13.13
CA ASN A 109 -1.15 -6.75 -13.16
C ASN A 109 -0.23 -7.34 -14.24
N GLY A 110 -0.02 -6.65 -15.37
CA GLY A 110 1.00 -7.01 -16.35
C GLY A 110 2.40 -7.05 -15.73
N TYR A 111 2.77 -6.02 -14.94
CA TYR A 111 4.03 -6.01 -14.22
C TYR A 111 4.17 -7.16 -13.22
N ILE A 112 3.09 -7.51 -12.51
CA ILE A 112 3.10 -8.63 -11.55
C ILE A 112 3.25 -9.96 -12.29
N LYS A 113 2.55 -10.17 -13.41
CA LYS A 113 2.67 -11.39 -14.23
C LYS A 113 4.10 -11.60 -14.73
N SER A 114 4.76 -10.54 -15.21
CA SER A 114 6.18 -10.63 -15.58
C SER A 114 7.08 -11.01 -14.40
N LEU A 115 6.75 -10.62 -13.17
CA LEU A 115 7.49 -11.05 -11.98
C LEU A 115 7.24 -12.53 -11.65
N ILE A 116 6.01 -13.03 -11.81
CA ILE A 116 5.67 -14.44 -11.58
C ILE A 116 6.51 -15.36 -12.48
N GLU A 117 6.79 -14.93 -13.71
CA GLU A 117 7.59 -15.70 -14.68
C GLU A 117 9.07 -15.82 -14.28
N ILE A 118 9.61 -14.88 -13.50
CA ILE A 118 11.06 -14.78 -13.23
C ILE A 118 11.44 -14.93 -11.74
N ASP A 119 10.48 -14.76 -10.83
CA ASP A 119 10.69 -14.78 -9.38
C ASP A 119 9.61 -15.65 -8.72
N SER A 120 10.02 -16.83 -8.25
CA SER A 120 9.15 -17.82 -7.61
C SER A 120 8.52 -17.36 -6.30
N SER A 121 8.97 -16.23 -5.73
CA SER A 121 8.30 -15.61 -4.60
C SER A 121 6.95 -15.00 -4.99
N TRP A 122 6.73 -14.66 -6.26
CA TRP A 122 5.48 -14.11 -6.80
C TRP A 122 4.57 -15.20 -7.36
N ASN A 123 3.27 -15.03 -7.19
CA ASN A 123 2.27 -15.92 -7.75
C ASN A 123 0.94 -15.18 -8.02
N GLU A 124 -0.02 -15.90 -8.59
CA GLU A 124 -1.35 -15.37 -8.98
C GLU A 124 -2.15 -14.73 -7.82
N LYS A 125 -1.83 -15.02 -6.55
CA LYS A 125 -2.46 -14.35 -5.39
C LYS A 125 -1.99 -12.90 -5.24
N ASP A 126 -0.79 -12.58 -5.72
CA ASP A 126 -0.22 -11.23 -5.66
C ASP A 126 -0.92 -10.25 -6.61
N LEU A 127 -1.71 -10.73 -7.57
CA LEU A 127 -2.46 -9.88 -8.49
C LEU A 127 -3.45 -8.97 -7.75
N ILE A 128 -3.57 -7.75 -8.24
CA ILE A 128 -4.54 -6.76 -7.78
C ILE A 128 -5.91 -7.15 -8.34
N LYS A 129 -6.90 -7.28 -7.44
CA LYS A 129 -8.26 -7.68 -7.77
C LYS A 129 -9.24 -6.58 -7.39
N PRO A 130 -10.28 -6.30 -8.19
CA PRO A 130 -11.35 -5.41 -7.79
C PRO A 130 -11.98 -5.89 -6.49
N LEU A 131 -12.19 -4.98 -5.54
CA LEU A 131 -13.02 -5.27 -4.38
C LEU A 131 -14.47 -5.04 -4.82
N PHE A 132 -15.32 -6.07 -4.75
CA PHE A 132 -16.74 -5.94 -5.04
C PHE A 132 -17.35 -4.84 -4.16
N SER A 133 -17.52 -3.66 -4.74
CA SER A 133 -18.01 -2.48 -4.08
C SER A 133 -18.73 -1.61 -5.11
N LYS A 134 -19.64 -0.75 -4.67
CA LYS A 134 -20.33 0.19 -5.57
C LYS A 134 -19.35 1.15 -6.25
N GLU A 135 -18.17 1.35 -5.66
CA GLU A 135 -17.11 2.20 -6.18
C GLU A 135 -16.08 1.35 -6.94
N ASN A 136 -15.81 1.70 -8.19
CA ASN A 136 -14.88 1.01 -9.08
C ASN A 136 -13.39 1.39 -8.83
N ASN A 137 -13.09 2.04 -7.70
CA ASN A 137 -11.77 2.56 -7.37
C ASN A 137 -11.11 1.84 -6.18
N ARG A 138 -11.70 0.74 -5.72
CA ARG A 138 -11.22 -0.04 -4.58
C ARG A 138 -10.74 -1.41 -5.05
N PHE A 139 -9.50 -1.75 -4.69
CA PHE A 139 -8.88 -3.01 -5.06
C PHE A 139 -8.20 -3.66 -3.86
N ILE A 140 -7.84 -4.93 -4.01
CA ILE A 140 -7.21 -5.74 -2.98
C ILE A 140 -6.17 -6.67 -3.60
N SER A 141 -5.05 -6.83 -2.92
CA SER A 141 -4.06 -7.88 -3.22
C SER A 141 -3.62 -8.55 -1.93
N VAL A 142 -3.18 -9.80 -2.03
CA VAL A 142 -2.72 -10.61 -0.89
C VAL A 142 -1.35 -11.17 -1.21
N HIS A 143 -0.38 -10.85 -0.36
CA HIS A 143 1.02 -11.20 -0.58
C HIS A 143 1.52 -12.14 0.50
N THR A 144 1.90 -13.35 0.07
CA THR A 144 2.59 -14.29 0.94
C THR A 144 3.99 -13.81 1.27
N ARG A 145 4.36 -13.94 2.55
CA ARG A 145 5.65 -13.51 3.10
C ARG A 145 6.43 -14.71 3.64
N ALA A 146 7.69 -14.50 4.02
CA ALA A 146 8.51 -15.53 4.66
C ALA A 146 7.82 -16.04 5.95
N ALA A 147 7.97 -17.34 6.24
CA ALA A 147 7.16 -18.09 7.21
C ALA A 147 7.03 -17.49 8.63
N VAL A 148 7.99 -16.66 9.05
CA VAL A 148 7.99 -16.00 10.36
C VAL A 148 7.18 -14.69 10.41
N VAL A 149 6.68 -14.23 9.26
CA VAL A 149 5.90 -12.99 9.12
C VAL A 149 4.53 -13.32 8.56
N PRO A 150 3.44 -12.75 9.12
CA PRO A 150 2.12 -12.95 8.55
C PRO A 150 2.05 -12.37 7.13
N ASP A 151 1.31 -13.07 6.26
CA ASP A 151 0.87 -12.57 4.96
C ASP A 151 0.25 -11.18 5.09
N ILE A 152 0.39 -10.37 4.05
CA ILE A 152 -0.16 -9.01 4.04
C ILE A 152 -1.23 -8.85 2.99
N THR A 153 -2.38 -8.36 3.44
CA THR A 153 -3.44 -7.84 2.59
C THR A 153 -3.23 -6.36 2.38
N ILE A 154 -3.14 -5.92 1.13
CA ILE A 154 -3.08 -4.50 0.79
C ILE A 154 -4.44 -4.07 0.24
N ARG A 155 -5.01 -3.02 0.84
CA ARG A 155 -6.19 -2.34 0.28
C ARG A 155 -5.73 -1.18 -0.58
N HIS A 156 -6.12 -1.18 -1.84
CA HIS A 156 -5.79 -0.14 -2.78
C HIS A 156 -6.97 0.82 -2.93
N PHE A 157 -6.72 2.11 -2.78
CA PHE A 157 -7.68 3.18 -3.07
C PHE A 157 -7.13 4.04 -4.19
N TRP A 158 -7.83 4.07 -5.32
CA TRP A 158 -7.43 4.84 -6.47
C TRP A 158 -8.27 6.11 -6.56
N ILE A 159 -7.62 7.23 -6.80
CA ILE A 159 -8.24 8.55 -6.79
C ILE A 159 -7.81 9.26 -8.06
N HIS A 160 -8.77 9.60 -8.91
CA HIS A 160 -8.54 10.54 -10.01
C HIS A 160 -8.26 11.94 -9.46
N LEU A 161 -7.19 12.56 -9.97
CA LEU A 161 -6.84 13.96 -9.72
C LEU A 161 -6.93 14.78 -11.01
#